data_AF-L1ICJ0-F1
#
_entry.id   AF-L1ICJ0-F1
#
_cell.length_a   1.000
_cell.length_b   1.000
_cell.length_c   1.000
_cell.angle_alpha   90.00
_cell.angle_beta   90.00
_cell.angle_gamma   90.00
#
_symmetry.space_group_name_H-M   'P 1'
#
loop_
_entity.id
_entity.type
_entity.pdbx_description
1 polymer ?
#
loop_
_entity_poly.entity_id
_entity_poly.type
_entity_poly.pdbx_seq_one_letter_code
_entity_poly.pdbx_strand_id
1 'polypeptide(L)'
;MATQALLLLLLLLPPSSSSSSSSRMSSGKVDCVIVDEQDVGQGGATGAMAGLLHPLTPRGKKLWKGDEGMEATRRLLRVAQQFSEEEVFFNGEGRGILRVVTKGKKQLEDYKKSAAMFPAEVELKEVDQSEYRGPSENVSHALLVKSGMAVRGPVYARALLRACQSLGNVTWRRERVESLAQLDLQQADELVRETEGL
;
A
#
# COMPACT_ATOMS: atom_id res chain seq x y z
N MET A 1 13.37 11.36 -16.14
CA MET A 1 14.48 10.65 -15.47
C MET A 1 13.86 9.87 -14.33
N ALA A 2 13.71 8.55 -14.49
CA ALA A 2 13.07 7.68 -13.50
C ALA A 2 14.16 6.91 -12.77
N THR A 3 14.47 7.30 -11.54
CA THR A 3 15.35 6.55 -10.65
C THR A 3 14.58 5.35 -10.11
N GLN A 4 15.05 4.15 -10.47
CA GLN A 4 14.59 2.89 -9.92
C GLN A 4 15.01 2.83 -8.45
N ALA A 5 14.07 2.99 -7.53
CA ALA A 5 14.26 2.61 -6.14
C ALA A 5 14.17 1.08 -6.06
N LEU A 6 15.33 0.43 -5.93
CA LEU A 6 15.45 -1.00 -5.70
C LEU A 6 15.03 -1.30 -4.25
N LEU A 7 13.75 -1.57 -4.05
CA LEU A 7 13.22 -1.96 -2.74
C LEU A 7 13.46 -3.46 -2.52
N LEU A 8 14.56 -3.81 -1.83
CA LEU A 8 14.84 -5.18 -1.41
C LEU A 8 14.11 -5.47 -0.09
N LEU A 9 12.78 -5.60 -0.15
CA LEU A 9 11.94 -5.95 1.01
C LEU A 9 11.58 -7.44 0.94
N LEU A 10 12.51 -8.33 1.28
CA LEU A 10 12.37 -9.77 1.08
C LEU A 10 12.22 -10.64 2.35
N LEU A 11 11.94 -10.08 3.54
CA LEU A 11 11.93 -10.91 4.77
C LEU A 11 10.68 -10.82 5.67
N LEU A 12 9.53 -10.31 5.21
CA LEU A 12 8.34 -10.17 6.08
C LEU A 12 7.13 -11.07 5.75
N LEU A 13 7.31 -12.20 5.07
CA LEU A 13 6.25 -13.20 4.97
C LEU A 13 6.71 -14.54 5.55
N PRO A 14 6.09 -15.06 6.63
CA PRO A 14 6.33 -16.44 7.05
C PRO A 14 5.78 -17.39 5.97
N PRO A 15 6.48 -18.50 5.65
CA PRO A 15 5.98 -19.49 4.72
C PRO A 15 4.73 -20.19 5.30
N SER A 16 3.72 -20.36 4.45
CA SER A 16 2.50 -21.10 4.77
C SER A 16 2.78 -22.61 4.88
N SER A 17 2.86 -23.07 6.13
CA SER A 17 2.61 -24.42 6.69
C SER A 17 3.07 -25.67 5.92
N SER A 18 3.96 -26.47 6.54
CA SER A 18 3.59 -27.77 7.15
C SER A 18 4.83 -28.59 7.50
N SER A 19 5.33 -28.45 8.73
CA SER A 19 5.92 -29.56 9.48
C SER A 19 6.06 -29.15 10.95
N SER A 20 5.61 -30.04 11.80
CA SER A 20 5.64 -29.96 13.24
C SER A 20 7.09 -30.04 13.73
N SER A 21 7.67 -28.87 14.03
CA SER A 21 8.78 -28.75 14.96
C SER A 21 8.60 -27.43 15.70
N SER A 22 8.38 -27.54 17.01
CA SER A 22 8.27 -26.42 17.93
C SER A 22 9.65 -25.78 18.07
N SER A 23 10.09 -25.04 17.06
CA SER A 23 11.17 -24.07 17.22
C SER A 23 10.54 -22.80 17.75
N ARG A 24 10.89 -22.45 18.99
CA ARG A 24 10.70 -21.09 19.49
C ARG A 24 11.37 -20.18 18.46
N MET A 25 10.59 -19.41 17.71
CA MET A 25 11.13 -18.23 17.04
C MET A 25 11.73 -17.39 18.16
N SER A 26 13.05 -17.39 18.30
CA SER A 26 13.74 -16.42 19.13
C SER A 26 13.24 -15.06 18.68
N SER A 27 12.72 -14.27 19.62
CA SER A 27 12.33 -12.87 19.40
C SER A 27 13.58 -12.02 19.17
N GLY A 28 14.34 -12.35 18.11
CA GLY A 28 15.50 -11.59 17.70
C GLY A 28 15.03 -10.20 17.32
N LYS A 29 15.58 -9.18 17.98
CA LYS A 29 15.36 -7.80 17.58
C LYS A 29 15.86 -7.67 16.15
N VAL A 30 15.02 -7.13 15.27
CA VAL A 30 15.42 -6.87 13.88
C VAL A 30 16.34 -5.66 13.89
N ASP A 31 17.58 -5.80 13.40
CA ASP A 31 18.44 -4.66 13.08
C ASP A 31 18.32 -4.36 11.58
N CYS A 32 17.97 -3.12 11.24
CA CYS A 32 17.75 -2.71 9.86
C CYS A 32 18.05 -1.22 9.66
N VAL A 33 18.90 -0.91 8.68
CA VAL A 33 19.13 0.46 8.22
C VAL A 33 18.42 0.65 6.88
N ILE A 34 17.54 1.64 6.79
CA ILE A 34 16.86 2.05 5.56
C ILE A 34 17.49 3.35 5.08
N VAL A 35 17.95 3.39 3.83
CA VAL A 35 18.64 4.54 3.24
C VAL A 35 17.85 5.07 2.04
N ASP A 36 17.58 6.37 2.02
CA ASP A 36 16.90 7.07 0.92
C ASP A 36 17.38 8.53 0.85
N GLU A 37 17.43 9.14 -0.33
CA GLU A 37 17.87 10.55 -0.47
C GLU A 37 16.82 11.56 0.07
N GLN A 38 15.57 11.11 0.24
CA GLN A 38 14.45 11.91 0.72
C GLN A 38 14.01 11.54 2.13
N ASP A 39 13.21 12.41 2.75
CA ASP A 39 12.52 12.07 3.99
C ASP A 39 11.44 11.01 3.75
N VAL A 40 11.16 10.22 4.79
CA VAL A 40 10.16 9.14 4.76
C VAL A 40 8.82 9.65 4.23
N GLY A 41 8.37 9.04 3.13
CA GLY A 41 7.08 9.35 2.52
C GLY A 41 7.03 10.66 1.72
N GLN A 42 8.14 11.40 1.60
CA GLN A 42 8.21 12.61 0.76
C GLN A 42 8.74 12.34 -0.64
N GLY A 43 9.58 11.30 -0.79
CA GLY A 43 10.19 10.93 -2.06
C GLY A 43 9.35 9.98 -2.94
N GLY A 44 9.75 9.92 -4.21
CA GLY A 44 9.34 8.87 -5.15
C GLY A 44 7.84 8.76 -5.39
N ALA A 45 7.40 7.54 -5.72
CA ALA A 45 5.99 7.25 -5.99
C ALA A 45 5.10 7.46 -4.75
N THR A 46 5.62 7.23 -3.55
CA THR A 46 4.87 7.37 -2.30
C THR A 46 4.49 8.82 -2.00
N GLY A 47 5.39 9.78 -2.27
CA GLY A 47 5.09 11.21 -2.12
C GLY A 47 4.13 11.73 -3.21
N ALA A 48 4.17 11.15 -4.42
CA ALA A 48 3.40 11.61 -5.58
C ALA A 48 2.05 10.89 -5.79
N MET A 49 1.76 9.81 -5.07
CA MET A 49 0.57 9.00 -5.32
C MET A 49 -0.73 9.67 -4.84
N ALA A 50 -1.81 9.46 -5.60
CA ALA A 50 -3.16 9.88 -5.22
C ALA A 50 -3.81 9.01 -4.12
N GLY A 51 -3.17 7.89 -3.73
CA GLY A 51 -3.63 7.08 -2.61
C GLY A 51 -4.74 6.06 -2.90
N LEU A 52 -5.20 5.91 -4.13
CA LEU A 52 -6.37 5.07 -4.44
C LEU A 52 -5.99 3.58 -4.57
N LEU A 53 -6.71 2.72 -3.85
CA LEU A 53 -6.52 1.26 -3.90
C LEU A 53 -7.83 0.54 -4.20
N HIS A 54 -7.80 -0.38 -5.16
CA HIS A 54 -8.89 -1.32 -5.46
C HIS A 54 -8.38 -2.56 -6.23
N PRO A 55 -9.06 -3.72 -6.15
CA PRO A 55 -8.59 -4.96 -6.75
C PRO A 55 -8.96 -5.12 -8.23
N LEU A 56 -9.19 -4.03 -8.96
CA LEU A 56 -9.77 -4.07 -10.30
C LEU A 56 -8.87 -3.43 -11.36
N THR A 57 -8.90 -3.99 -12.57
CA THR A 57 -8.33 -3.41 -13.78
C THR A 57 -9.08 -2.14 -14.20
N PRO A 58 -8.53 -1.35 -15.13
CA PRO A 58 -9.24 -0.21 -15.72
C PRO A 58 -10.60 -0.56 -16.35
N ARG A 59 -10.82 -1.81 -16.76
CA ARG A 59 -12.09 -2.28 -17.35
C ARG A 59 -13.09 -2.86 -16.33
N GLY A 60 -12.78 -2.78 -15.04
CA GLY A 60 -13.66 -3.31 -13.98
C GLY A 60 -13.51 -4.80 -13.69
N LYS A 61 -12.60 -5.50 -14.38
CA LYS A 61 -12.28 -6.91 -14.10
C LYS A 61 -11.39 -7.05 -12.88
N LYS A 62 -11.52 -8.16 -12.14
CA LYS A 62 -10.63 -8.52 -11.04
C LYS A 62 -9.18 -8.66 -11.51
N LEU A 63 -8.25 -8.12 -10.73
CA LEU A 63 -6.81 -8.38 -10.88
C LEU A 63 -6.48 -9.79 -10.38
N TRP A 64 -5.45 -10.41 -10.96
CA TRP A 64 -4.92 -11.65 -10.42
C TRP A 64 -4.41 -11.43 -8.99
N LYS A 65 -4.85 -12.27 -8.05
CA LYS A 65 -4.63 -12.13 -6.61
C LYS A 65 -5.07 -10.78 -6.03
N GLY A 66 -6.08 -10.15 -6.64
CA GLY A 66 -6.55 -8.84 -6.24
C GLY A 66 -7.12 -8.82 -4.81
N ASP A 67 -7.81 -9.88 -4.39
CA ASP A 67 -8.38 -9.97 -3.04
C ASP A 67 -7.31 -10.16 -1.98
N GLU A 68 -6.40 -11.12 -2.22
CA GLU A 68 -5.30 -11.43 -1.32
C GLU A 68 -4.39 -10.22 -1.15
N GLY A 69 -4.10 -9.50 -2.24
CA GLY A 69 -3.35 -8.25 -2.21
C GLY A 69 -4.07 -7.17 -1.39
N MET A 70 -5.38 -6.98 -1.60
CA MET A 70 -6.16 -6.01 -0.82
C MET A 70 -6.24 -6.38 0.66
N GLU A 71 -6.39 -7.66 0.98
CA GLU A 71 -6.44 -8.14 2.36
C GLU A 71 -5.11 -7.93 3.09
N ALA A 72 -3.99 -8.33 2.46
CA ALA A 72 -2.66 -8.09 2.99
C ALA A 72 -2.39 -6.59 3.20
N THR A 73 -2.79 -5.76 2.23
CA THR A 73 -2.66 -4.31 2.32
C THR A 73 -3.48 -3.74 3.49
N ARG A 74 -4.73 -4.20 3.69
CA ARG A 74 -5.56 -3.77 4.84
C ARG A 74 -4.91 -4.13 6.17
N ARG A 75 -4.26 -5.29 6.29
CA ARG A 75 -3.55 -5.66 7.52
C ARG A 75 -2.40 -4.67 7.80
N LEU A 76 -1.60 -4.34 6.79
CA LEU A 76 -0.52 -3.35 6.94
C LEU A 76 -1.04 -1.94 7.26
N LEU A 77 -2.12 -1.51 6.61
CA LEU A 77 -2.74 -0.21 6.86
C LEU A 77 -3.27 -0.11 8.31
N ARG A 78 -3.85 -1.19 8.85
CA ARG A 78 -4.29 -1.24 10.25
C ARG A 78 -3.11 -1.16 11.22
N VAL A 79 -2.01 -1.85 10.93
CA VAL A 79 -0.78 -1.74 11.73
C VAL A 79 -0.27 -0.30 11.69
N ALA A 80 -0.12 0.29 10.50
CA ALA A 80 0.33 1.68 10.37
C ALA A 80 -0.59 2.65 11.14
N GLN A 81 -1.91 2.47 11.10
CA GLN A 81 -2.83 3.33 11.83
C GLN A 81 -2.60 3.32 13.35
N GLN A 82 -2.12 2.22 13.94
CA GLN A 82 -1.79 2.16 15.38
C GLN A 82 -0.61 3.06 15.77
N PHE A 83 0.23 3.45 14.81
CA PHE A 83 1.41 4.28 15.00
C PHE A 83 1.25 5.70 14.41
N SER A 84 0.00 6.12 14.21
CA SER A 84 -0.37 7.42 13.67
C SER A 84 -1.59 7.98 14.36
N GLU A 85 -1.50 9.23 14.82
CA GLU A 85 -2.64 10.02 15.26
C GLU A 85 -3.46 10.54 14.07
N GLU A 86 -2.82 10.71 12.92
CA GLU A 86 -3.48 11.05 11.66
C GLU A 86 -4.13 9.80 11.03
N GLU A 87 -5.27 9.99 10.34
CA GLU A 87 -5.92 8.93 9.56
C GLU A 87 -5.04 8.51 8.38
N VAL A 88 -4.57 7.26 8.40
CA VAL A 88 -3.69 6.67 7.39
C VAL A 88 -4.47 6.31 6.13
N PHE A 89 -5.70 5.82 6.29
CA PHE A 89 -6.54 5.37 5.18
C PHE A 89 -8.03 5.53 5.49
N PHE A 90 -8.84 5.60 4.46
CA PHE A 90 -10.28 5.81 4.54
C PHE A 90 -11.04 4.63 3.95
N ASN A 91 -11.91 3.98 4.75
CA ASN A 91 -12.73 2.85 4.30
C ASN A 91 -14.08 2.72 5.05
N GLY A 92 -14.79 3.82 5.30
CA GLY A 92 -16.08 3.81 6.01
C GLY A 92 -17.26 3.25 5.21
N GLU A 93 -18.35 2.89 5.89
CA GLU A 93 -19.63 2.53 5.24
C GLU A 93 -20.10 3.64 4.28
N GLY A 94 -20.58 3.25 3.10
CA GLY A 94 -20.93 4.18 2.04
C GLY A 94 -19.73 4.84 1.33
N ARG A 95 -18.49 4.53 1.73
CA ARG A 95 -17.27 5.01 1.06
C ARG A 95 -16.71 3.91 0.15
N GLY A 96 -16.36 4.30 -1.06
CA GLY A 96 -15.80 3.43 -2.09
C GLY A 96 -15.18 4.28 -3.21
N ILE A 97 -14.69 3.65 -4.26
CA ILE A 97 -14.16 4.38 -5.42
C ILE A 97 -15.23 4.41 -6.51
N LEU A 98 -15.70 5.60 -6.85
CA LEU A 98 -16.61 5.80 -7.95
C LEU A 98 -15.83 5.98 -9.25
N ARG A 99 -16.06 5.09 -10.22
CA ARG A 99 -15.39 5.13 -11.53
C ARG A 99 -16.38 5.52 -12.60
N VAL A 100 -16.38 6.79 -12.96
CA VAL A 100 -17.30 7.35 -13.95
C VAL A 100 -17.08 6.80 -15.36
N VAL A 101 -18.18 6.68 -16.11
CA VAL A 101 -18.15 6.33 -17.52
C VAL A 101 -17.91 7.61 -18.33
N THR A 102 -16.77 7.68 -19.02
CA THR A 102 -16.36 8.84 -19.83
C THR A 102 -16.01 8.47 -21.27
N LYS A 103 -15.79 7.17 -21.57
CA LYS A 103 -15.30 6.69 -22.89
C LYS A 103 -16.39 6.05 -23.76
N GLY A 104 -17.65 6.41 -23.54
CA GLY A 104 -18.78 5.95 -24.36
C GLY A 104 -19.24 4.51 -24.08
N LYS A 105 -20.02 3.96 -25.01
CA LYS A 105 -20.85 2.74 -24.81
C LYS A 105 -20.05 1.50 -24.37
N LYS A 106 -18.85 1.29 -24.91
CA LYS A 106 -18.02 0.11 -24.61
C LYS A 106 -17.63 0.02 -23.13
N GLN A 107 -17.27 1.16 -22.52
CA GLN A 107 -16.92 1.19 -21.10
C GLN A 107 -18.12 0.85 -20.23
N LEU A 108 -19.31 1.38 -20.59
CA LEU A 108 -20.55 1.05 -19.91
C LEU A 108 -20.87 -0.45 -19.99
N GLU A 109 -20.68 -1.08 -21.14
CA GLU A 109 -20.86 -2.52 -21.30
C GLU A 109 -19.88 -3.35 -20.45
N ASP A 110 -18.61 -2.95 -20.42
CA ASP A 110 -17.59 -3.60 -19.56
C ASP A 110 -17.98 -3.50 -18.07
N TYR A 111 -18.50 -2.35 -17.65
CA TYR A 111 -18.95 -2.14 -16.27
C TYR A 111 -20.25 -2.89 -15.95
N LYS A 112 -21.21 -2.96 -16.87
CA LYS A 112 -22.41 -3.81 -16.75
C LYS A 112 -22.03 -5.28 -16.54
N LYS A 113 -21.11 -5.79 -17.36
CA LYS A 113 -20.58 -7.17 -17.22
C LYS A 113 -19.90 -7.38 -15.87
N SER A 114 -19.10 -6.40 -15.43
CA SER A 114 -18.40 -6.46 -14.14
C SER A 114 -19.37 -6.49 -12.97
N ALA A 115 -20.42 -5.65 -12.97
CA ALA A 115 -21.46 -5.63 -11.93
C ALA A 115 -22.27 -6.93 -11.87
N ALA A 116 -22.56 -7.53 -13.03
CA ALA A 116 -23.23 -8.84 -13.09
C ALA A 116 -22.33 -9.98 -12.57
N MET A 117 -21.03 -9.92 -12.81
CA MET A 117 -20.07 -10.96 -12.43
C MET A 117 -19.63 -10.86 -10.97
N PHE A 118 -19.53 -9.64 -10.42
CA PHE A 118 -19.00 -9.38 -9.09
C PHE A 118 -19.95 -8.49 -8.23
N PRO A 119 -21.22 -8.86 -8.05
CA PRO A 119 -22.24 -7.99 -7.43
C PRO A 119 -21.95 -7.62 -5.96
N ALA A 120 -21.20 -8.47 -5.25
CA ALA A 120 -20.76 -8.21 -3.88
C ALA A 120 -19.69 -7.10 -3.80
N GLU A 121 -18.94 -6.88 -4.88
CA GLU A 121 -17.78 -5.99 -4.89
C GLU A 121 -18.02 -4.68 -5.61
N VAL A 122 -18.81 -4.74 -6.67
CA VAL A 122 -19.07 -3.59 -7.55
C VAL A 122 -20.53 -3.43 -7.84
N GLU A 123 -20.92 -2.19 -8.09
CA GLU A 123 -22.29 -1.81 -8.41
C GLU A 123 -22.26 -0.76 -9.50
N LEU A 124 -23.05 -0.96 -10.54
CA LEU A 124 -23.25 0.08 -11.55
C LEU A 124 -24.34 1.02 -11.03
N LYS A 125 -24.00 2.31 -10.92
CA LYS A 125 -24.92 3.36 -10.48
C LYS A 125 -25.17 4.34 -11.61
N GLU A 126 -26.40 4.82 -11.69
CA GLU A 126 -26.69 6.07 -12.38
C GLU A 126 -26.10 7.23 -11.58
N VAL A 127 -25.63 8.24 -12.28
CA VAL A 127 -25.02 9.43 -11.67
C VAL A 127 -25.95 10.61 -11.89
N ASP A 128 -26.40 11.20 -10.79
CA ASP A 128 -27.10 12.48 -10.83
C ASP A 128 -26.08 13.60 -11.10
N GLN A 129 -26.26 14.33 -12.20
CA GLN A 129 -25.40 15.45 -12.57
C GLN A 129 -25.42 16.57 -11.53
N SER A 130 -26.56 16.76 -10.85
CA SER A 130 -26.70 17.79 -9.82
C SER A 130 -25.86 17.49 -8.58
N GLU A 131 -25.49 16.23 -8.36
CA GLU A 131 -24.64 15.76 -7.24
C GLU A 131 -23.17 15.57 -7.66
N TYR A 132 -22.91 15.33 -8.95
CA TYR A 132 -21.56 15.12 -9.45
C TYR A 132 -20.72 16.42 -9.39
N ARG A 133 -19.49 16.31 -8.89
CA ARG A 133 -18.54 17.42 -8.74
C ARG A 133 -17.18 17.15 -9.40
N GLY A 134 -17.12 16.17 -10.30
CA GLY A 134 -15.88 15.80 -10.96
C GLY A 134 -15.62 16.57 -12.28
N PRO A 135 -14.43 16.40 -12.87
CA PRO A 135 -13.96 17.21 -14.01
C PRO A 135 -14.56 16.80 -15.36
N SER A 136 -15.47 15.82 -15.41
CA SER A 136 -16.04 15.29 -16.65
C SER A 136 -17.48 15.70 -16.82
N GLU A 137 -17.82 16.30 -17.95
CA GLU A 137 -19.20 16.66 -18.25
C GLU A 137 -20.03 15.43 -18.68
N ASN A 138 -21.34 15.50 -18.48
CA ASN A 138 -22.31 14.52 -19.00
C ASN A 138 -22.09 13.06 -18.56
N VAL A 139 -21.58 12.84 -17.35
CA VAL A 139 -21.44 11.51 -16.73
C VAL A 139 -22.80 10.94 -16.34
N SER A 140 -23.32 9.95 -17.07
CA SER A 140 -24.62 9.33 -16.73
C SER A 140 -24.51 8.12 -15.81
N HIS A 141 -23.36 7.46 -15.78
CA HIS A 141 -23.17 6.20 -15.06
C HIS A 141 -21.77 6.12 -14.44
N ALA A 142 -21.66 5.33 -13.38
CA ALA A 142 -20.39 5.00 -12.76
C ALA A 142 -20.40 3.60 -12.15
N LEU A 143 -19.22 2.98 -12.10
CA LEU A 143 -19.01 1.75 -11.35
C LEU A 143 -18.51 2.13 -9.96
N LEU A 144 -19.33 1.87 -8.93
CA LEU A 144 -18.91 1.95 -7.55
C LEU A 144 -18.13 0.69 -7.19
N VAL A 145 -16.88 0.86 -6.78
CA VAL A 145 -16.05 -0.20 -6.20
C VAL A 145 -16.17 -0.12 -4.69
N LYS A 146 -16.97 -1.01 -4.11
CA LYS A 146 -17.38 -0.97 -2.69
C LYS A 146 -16.20 -1.16 -1.75
N SER A 147 -15.20 -1.95 -2.17
CA SER A 147 -14.00 -2.21 -1.38
C SER A 147 -12.88 -1.19 -1.59
N GLY A 148 -13.11 -0.17 -2.43
CA GLY A 148 -12.11 0.83 -2.80
C GLY A 148 -11.78 1.74 -1.61
N MET A 149 -10.53 2.13 -1.47
CA MET A 149 -10.06 2.96 -0.36
C MET A 149 -9.07 4.01 -0.83
N ALA A 150 -8.91 5.06 -0.02
CA ALA A 150 -7.87 6.06 -0.18
C ALA A 150 -6.85 5.93 0.96
N VAL A 151 -5.57 6.10 0.65
CA VAL A 151 -4.43 6.02 1.58
C VAL A 151 -3.64 7.32 1.50
N ARG A 152 -3.32 7.89 2.65
CA ARG A 152 -2.43 9.05 2.75
C ARG A 152 -0.98 8.57 2.69
N GLY A 153 -0.40 8.50 1.49
CA GLY A 153 0.94 7.95 1.24
C GLY A 153 2.02 8.40 2.24
N PRO A 154 2.24 9.71 2.42
CA PRO A 154 3.25 10.21 3.37
C PRO A 154 2.98 9.81 4.82
N VAL A 155 1.72 9.84 5.26
CA VAL A 155 1.31 9.45 6.62
C VAL A 155 1.53 7.95 6.82
N TYR A 156 1.10 7.13 5.86
CA TYR A 156 1.29 5.68 5.85
C TYR A 156 2.77 5.30 5.98
N ALA A 157 3.65 5.89 5.18
CA ALA A 157 5.07 5.56 5.19
C ALA A 157 5.74 5.88 6.53
N ARG A 158 5.46 7.07 7.08
CA ARG A 158 6.00 7.46 8.41
C ARG A 158 5.48 6.56 9.52
N ALA A 159 4.20 6.23 9.49
CA ALA A 159 3.58 5.38 10.49
C ALA A 159 4.09 3.94 10.41
N LEU A 160 4.32 3.41 9.20
CA LEU A 160 4.91 2.09 9.01
C LEU A 160 6.36 2.03 9.50
N LEU A 161 7.17 3.08 9.27
CA LEU A 161 8.53 3.14 9.84
C LEU A 161 8.49 3.06 11.37
N ARG A 162 7.59 3.80 12.02
CA ARG A 162 7.42 3.75 13.49
C ARG A 162 7.01 2.36 13.95
N ALA A 163 6.12 1.69 13.21
CA ALA A 163 5.77 0.31 13.50
C ALA A 163 6.99 -0.60 13.43
N CYS A 164 7.83 -0.48 12.40
CA CYS A 164 9.08 -1.25 12.29
C CYS A 164 10.06 -0.94 13.44
N GLN A 165 10.20 0.34 13.82
CA GLN A 165 11.02 0.77 14.96
C GLN A 165 10.56 0.19 16.30
N SER A 166 9.27 -0.13 16.45
CA SER A 166 8.78 -0.79 17.65
C SER A 166 9.17 -2.27 17.73
N LEU A 167 9.58 -2.89 16.61
CA LEU A 167 9.95 -4.30 16.51
C LEU A 167 11.45 -4.54 16.66
N GLY A 168 12.28 -3.49 16.56
CA GLY A 168 13.73 -3.63 16.61
C GLY A 168 14.48 -2.35 16.33
N ASN A 169 15.79 -2.49 16.12
CA ASN A 169 16.68 -1.38 15.81
C ASN A 169 16.56 -0.98 14.33
N VAL A 170 15.46 -0.29 13.98
CA VAL A 170 15.22 0.16 12.60
C VAL A 170 15.55 1.64 12.46
N THR A 171 16.53 1.99 11.64
CA THR A 171 16.99 3.38 11.46
C THR A 171 16.75 3.87 10.04
N TRP A 172 16.45 5.16 9.89
CA TRP A 172 16.34 5.82 8.59
C TRP A 172 17.53 6.75 8.42
N ARG A 173 18.26 6.61 7.31
CA ARG A 173 19.35 7.49 6.91
C ARG A 173 18.97 8.24 5.64
N ARG A 174 18.96 9.57 5.72
CA ARG A 174 18.68 10.42 4.58
C ARG A 174 19.95 10.69 3.80
N GLU A 175 20.29 9.78 2.89
CA GLU A 175 21.53 9.80 2.14
C GLU A 175 21.31 9.31 0.72
N ARG A 176 21.99 9.93 -0.25
CA ARG A 176 22.03 9.43 -1.61
C ARG A 176 23.09 8.34 -1.72
N VAL A 177 22.68 7.16 -2.17
CA VAL A 177 23.58 6.04 -2.46
C VAL A 177 23.88 6.03 -3.96
N GLU A 178 25.13 6.29 -4.33
CA GLU A 178 25.62 6.28 -5.71
C GLU A 178 26.29 4.96 -6.07
N SER A 179 26.73 4.19 -5.06
CA SER A 179 27.27 2.85 -5.25
C SER A 179 27.06 1.97 -4.02
N LEU A 180 27.04 0.65 -4.22
CA LEU A 180 26.93 -0.31 -3.11
C LEU A 180 28.13 -0.27 -2.15
N ALA A 181 29.29 0.21 -2.60
CA ALA A 181 30.47 0.34 -1.74
C ALA A 181 30.31 1.40 -0.64
N GLN A 182 29.36 2.33 -0.80
CA GLN A 182 29.03 3.35 0.21
C GLN A 182 28.13 2.80 1.32
N LEU A 183 27.45 1.68 1.07
CA LEU A 183 26.68 0.96 2.07
C LEU A 183 27.68 0.08 2.83
N ASP A 184 28.41 0.69 3.76
CA ASP A 184 29.35 -0.04 4.61
C ASP A 184 28.59 -1.03 5.49
N LEU A 185 28.54 -2.28 5.02
CA LEU A 185 27.88 -3.38 5.73
C LEU A 185 28.56 -3.69 7.07
N GLN A 186 29.77 -3.17 7.34
CA GLN A 186 30.46 -3.36 8.62
C GLN A 186 29.83 -2.58 9.77
N GLN A 187 29.15 -1.46 9.51
CA GLN A 187 28.41 -0.73 10.55
C GLN A 187 27.17 -1.49 11.05
N ALA A 188 26.57 -2.33 10.20
CA ALA A 188 25.49 -3.21 10.63
C ALA A 188 26.00 -4.29 11.61
N ASP A 189 27.22 -4.79 11.40
CA ASP A 189 27.87 -5.76 12.31
C ASP A 189 28.28 -5.14 13.66
N GLU A 190 28.70 -3.87 13.69
CA GLU A 190 29.02 -3.16 14.95
C GLU A 190 27.78 -2.85 15.80
N LEU A 191 26.66 -2.43 15.18
CA LEU A 191 25.38 -2.21 15.87
C LEU A 191 24.81 -3.51 16.47
N VAL A 192 24.98 -4.65 15.78
CA VAL A 192 24.62 -5.96 16.31
C VAL A 192 25.47 -6.33 17.53
N ARG A 193 26.79 -6.08 17.49
CA ARG A 193 27.71 -6.37 18.62
C ARG A 193 27.43 -5.52 19.87
N GLU A 194 27.14 -4.22 19.70
CA GLU A 194 26.77 -3.35 20.83
C GLU A 194 25.43 -3.75 21.46
N THR A 195 24.49 -4.25 20.67
CA THR A 195 23.16 -4.67 21.17
C THR A 195 23.20 -6.05 21.86
N GLU A 196 24.19 -6.88 21.54
CA GLU A 196 24.45 -8.18 22.18
C GLU A 196 25.36 -8.11 23.42
N GLY A 197 25.91 -6.95 23.74
CA GLY A 197 26.74 -6.76 24.94
C GLY A 197 28.04 -7.58 24.91
N LEU A 198 28.71 -7.59 23.75
CA LEU A 198 30.06 -8.13 23.57
C LEU A 198 31.08 -7.00 23.43
#